data_AF-A0A2T9XX83-F1
#
_entry.id   AF-A0A2T9XX83-F1
#
_cell.length_a   1.000
_cell.length_b   1.000
_cell.length_c   1.000
_cell.angle_alpha   90.00
_cell.angle_beta   90.00
_cell.angle_gamma   90.00
#
_symmetry.space_group_name_H-M   'P 1'
#
loop_
_entity.id
_entity.type
_entity.pdbx_description
1 polymer ?
#
loop_
_entity_poly.entity_id
_entity_poly.type
_entity_poly.pdbx_seq_one_letter_code
_entity_poly.pdbx_strand_id
1 'polypeptide(L)'
;KILPGERLDLIDPTFEGPQPVHIQLGDFDNDGFPDLLLTTITKAKNKRSIKRRSAKFFEFWDSLFGAKKQIEVDSNSKIRLLRNVPLLVDNKPVKGKRTFELIKDEQIIKGLREINSPTRAIFFDMDENGTLDILVSYLDNKKKPKLMVMQNSFDTASSFFIKPSLCPEFGDSENKNDLSYMYGGSFTCILSSGTKSLVMTGVQYPQQSYRSIQQPYSFFGLGEFNNYVDKIYIGSTQGKVYSFESLIPNSRLFFRVDLTQKLKPILLLPNAKNSHTIILGLVVTVFCLVGIIFFLNKLEKEADLREKQKQLFWINFDAL
;
A
#
# COMPACT_ATOMS: atom_id res chain seq x y z
N LYS A 1 -16.91 -6.40 21.89
CA LYS A 1 -17.37 -6.85 20.55
C LYS A 1 -17.11 -5.70 19.59
N ILE A 2 -16.43 -5.96 18.46
CA ILE A 2 -16.03 -4.90 17.50
C ILE A 2 -17.27 -4.22 16.88
N LEU A 3 -18.32 -5.00 16.59
CA LEU A 3 -19.62 -4.48 16.14
C LEU A 3 -20.74 -5.10 16.99
N PRO A 4 -21.70 -4.30 17.52
CA PRO A 4 -22.82 -4.83 18.28
C PRO A 4 -23.77 -5.62 17.37
N GLY A 5 -24.13 -6.84 17.80
CA GLY A 5 -25.07 -7.70 17.04
C GLY A 5 -24.43 -8.56 15.93
N GLU A 6 -23.16 -8.33 15.61
CA GLU A 6 -22.41 -9.09 14.60
C GLU A 6 -21.32 -9.96 15.25
N ARG A 7 -20.94 -11.03 14.56
CA ARG A 7 -19.77 -11.87 14.90
C ARG A 7 -18.81 -11.90 13.72
N LEU A 8 -17.51 -12.02 13.97
CA LEU A 8 -16.55 -12.24 12.89
C LEU A 8 -16.88 -13.57 12.20
N ASP A 9 -16.89 -13.55 10.87
CA ASP A 9 -16.89 -14.76 10.09
C ASP A 9 -15.45 -15.26 10.03
N LEU A 10 -15.20 -16.43 10.59
CA LEU A 10 -13.88 -17.04 10.62
C LEU A 10 -13.86 -18.34 9.82
N ILE A 11 -14.92 -18.67 9.09
CA ILE A 11 -15.04 -19.93 8.36
C ILE A 11 -15.54 -19.67 6.95
N ASP A 12 -14.69 -19.89 5.96
CA ASP A 12 -15.10 -19.82 4.55
C ASP A 12 -15.85 -21.11 4.14
N PRO A 13 -17.14 -21.04 3.77
CA PRO A 13 -17.93 -22.22 3.43
C PRO A 13 -17.60 -22.82 2.06
N THR A 14 -16.83 -22.12 1.25
CA THR A 14 -16.42 -22.55 -0.10
C THR A 14 -15.12 -23.35 -0.12
N PHE A 15 -14.54 -23.57 1.06
CA PHE A 15 -13.36 -24.39 1.25
C PHE A 15 -13.75 -25.74 1.86
N GLU A 16 -13.15 -26.83 1.39
CA GLU A 16 -13.35 -28.16 1.96
C GLU A 16 -12.54 -28.30 3.27
N GLY A 17 -13.01 -27.63 4.33
CA GLY A 17 -12.31 -27.57 5.62
C GLY A 17 -12.61 -26.27 6.38
N PRO A 18 -12.25 -26.16 7.66
CA PRO A 18 -12.33 -24.90 8.38
C PRO A 18 -11.19 -23.98 7.90
N GLN A 19 -11.45 -23.13 6.91
CA GLN A 19 -10.48 -22.12 6.51
C GLN A 19 -10.72 -20.83 7.29
N PRO A 20 -9.73 -20.34 8.07
CA PRO A 20 -9.84 -19.06 8.74
C PRO A 20 -9.94 -17.92 7.72
N VAL A 21 -10.95 -17.08 7.86
CA VAL A 21 -11.00 -15.79 7.15
C VAL A 21 -10.12 -14.82 7.93
N HIS A 22 -9.06 -14.34 7.29
CA HIS A 22 -8.12 -13.40 7.89
C HIS A 22 -8.74 -12.00 7.99
N ILE A 23 -8.45 -11.31 9.09
CA ILE A 23 -8.66 -9.86 9.20
C ILE A 23 -7.66 -9.17 8.27
N GLN A 24 -8.15 -8.22 7.48
CA GLN A 24 -7.33 -7.51 6.51
C GLN A 24 -7.00 -6.13 7.07
N LEU A 25 -5.71 -5.82 7.06
CA LEU A 25 -5.14 -4.55 7.48
C LEU A 25 -4.64 -3.84 6.25
N GLY A 26 -4.92 -2.55 6.13
CA GLY A 26 -4.48 -1.70 5.04
C GLY A 26 -4.87 -0.26 5.34
N ASP A 27 -4.12 0.69 4.80
CA ASP A 27 -4.41 2.12 4.94
C ASP A 27 -5.23 2.53 3.71
N PHE A 28 -6.57 2.56 3.85
CA PHE A 28 -7.49 2.69 2.71
C PHE A 28 -7.69 4.16 2.31
N ASP A 29 -7.53 5.10 3.24
CA ASP A 29 -7.62 6.54 3.03
C ASP A 29 -6.26 7.25 2.98
N ASN A 30 -5.16 6.49 3.03
CA ASN A 30 -3.78 6.97 2.97
C ASN A 30 -3.43 7.97 4.10
N ASP A 31 -4.06 7.84 5.28
CA ASP A 31 -3.86 8.72 6.44
C ASP A 31 -2.67 8.33 7.33
N GLY A 32 -2.01 7.21 7.02
CA GLY A 32 -0.86 6.66 7.74
C GLY A 32 -1.24 5.74 8.90
N PHE A 33 -2.54 5.51 9.13
CA PHE A 33 -3.05 4.59 10.14
C PHE A 33 -3.75 3.39 9.49
N PRO A 34 -3.47 2.16 9.92
CA PRO A 34 -4.08 0.99 9.30
C PRO A 34 -5.56 0.89 9.66
N ASP A 35 -6.39 0.72 8.63
CA ASP A 35 -7.81 0.41 8.66
C ASP A 35 -8.06 -1.10 8.69
N LEU A 36 -9.32 -1.47 8.96
CA LEU A 36 -9.76 -2.85 9.05
C LEU A 36 -10.83 -3.17 8.01
N LEU A 37 -10.59 -4.26 7.29
CA LEU A 37 -11.59 -4.88 6.43
C LEU A 37 -11.94 -6.26 6.99
N LEU A 38 -13.22 -6.43 7.35
CA LEU A 38 -13.73 -7.58 8.08
C LEU A 38 -14.86 -8.25 7.30
N THR A 39 -14.90 -9.58 7.36
CA THR A 39 -16.10 -10.35 7.01
C THR A 39 -16.82 -10.71 8.30
N THR A 40 -18.09 -10.38 8.38
CA THR A 40 -18.92 -10.52 9.59
C THR A 40 -20.19 -11.26 9.26
N ILE A 41 -20.76 -11.95 10.24
CA ILE A 41 -22.08 -12.55 10.17
C ILE A 41 -23.00 -11.75 11.07
N THR A 42 -24.08 -11.24 10.48
CA THR A 42 -25.20 -10.69 11.25
C THR A 42 -25.99 -11.84 11.87
N LYS A 43 -26.39 -11.73 13.14
CA LYS A 43 -27.25 -12.73 13.79
C LYS A 43 -28.63 -12.75 13.14
N ALA A 44 -28.77 -13.46 12.04
CA ALA A 44 -30.06 -13.79 11.45
C ALA A 44 -30.50 -15.18 11.93
N LYS A 45 -31.81 -15.36 12.12
CA LYS A 45 -32.43 -16.62 12.59
C LYS A 45 -32.26 -17.80 11.61
N ASN A 46 -31.71 -17.58 10.41
CA ASN A 46 -31.62 -18.58 9.35
C ASN A 46 -30.22 -19.22 9.32
N LYS A 47 -30.07 -20.32 10.06
CA LYS A 47 -28.92 -21.23 9.95
C LYS A 47 -29.09 -22.11 8.71
N ARG A 48 -28.08 -22.24 7.85
CA ARG A 48 -28.11 -23.18 6.71
C ARG A 48 -27.14 -24.33 6.95
N SER A 49 -27.60 -25.57 6.85
CA SER A 49 -26.70 -26.74 6.87
C SER A 49 -26.15 -27.02 5.47
N ILE A 50 -24.82 -27.06 5.33
CA ILE A 50 -24.16 -27.55 4.11
C ILE A 50 -23.72 -29.00 4.35
N LYS A 51 -24.23 -29.93 3.52
CA LYS A 51 -23.66 -31.28 3.42
C LYS A 51 -22.36 -31.20 2.63
N ARG A 52 -21.23 -31.60 3.23
CA ARG A 52 -19.95 -31.74 2.52
C ARG A 52 -20.11 -32.75 1.39
N ARG A 53 -19.49 -32.50 0.23
CA ARG A 53 -19.34 -33.52 -0.81
C ARG A 53 -18.38 -34.58 -0.27
N SER A 54 -18.85 -35.83 -0.19
CA SER A 54 -18.03 -36.97 0.25
C SER A 54 -17.04 -37.34 -0.85
N ALA A 55 -15.79 -36.89 -0.72
CA ALA A 55 -14.68 -37.52 -1.43
C ALA A 55 -14.14 -38.68 -0.57
N LYS A 56 -13.70 -39.79 -1.18
CA LYS A 56 -13.15 -40.97 -0.47
C LYS A 56 -12.05 -40.64 0.55
N PHE A 57 -11.29 -39.58 0.31
CA PHE A 57 -10.31 -39.06 1.26
C PHE A 57 -10.97 -38.69 2.60
N PHE A 58 -12.12 -38.01 2.59
CA PHE A 58 -12.80 -37.56 3.80
C PHE A 58 -13.47 -38.70 4.59
N GLU A 59 -13.87 -39.81 3.96
CA GLU A 59 -14.37 -40.99 4.69
C GLU A 59 -13.31 -41.60 5.62
N PHE A 60 -12.05 -41.63 5.17
CA PHE A 60 -10.92 -42.07 6.00
C PHE A 60 -10.67 -41.12 7.19
N TRP A 61 -10.71 -39.81 6.96
CA TRP A 61 -10.55 -38.81 8.02
C TRP A 61 -11.75 -38.77 8.99
N ASP A 62 -12.97 -38.94 8.51
CA ASP A 62 -14.18 -39.00 9.33
C ASP A 62 -14.21 -40.26 10.22
N SER A 63 -13.60 -41.36 9.77
CA SER A 63 -13.39 -42.58 10.56
C SER A 63 -12.36 -42.38 11.68
N LEU A 64 -11.27 -41.65 11.42
CA LEU A 64 -10.18 -41.42 12.38
C LEU A 64 -10.47 -40.35 13.43
N PHE A 65 -11.19 -39.28 13.08
CA PHE A 65 -11.41 -38.12 13.95
C PHE A 65 -12.88 -37.88 14.31
N GLY A 66 -13.77 -38.81 13.92
CA GLY A 66 -15.21 -38.70 14.06
C GLY A 66 -15.82 -37.77 13.01
N ALA A 67 -16.95 -38.19 12.42
CA ALA A 67 -17.68 -37.39 11.44
C ALA A 67 -18.10 -36.04 12.06
N LYS A 68 -17.43 -34.96 11.66
CA LYS A 68 -17.83 -33.63 12.12
C LYS A 68 -19.16 -33.25 11.47
N LYS A 69 -20.15 -33.03 12.34
CA LYS A 69 -21.52 -32.52 12.08
C LYS A 69 -21.53 -31.47 10.97
N GLN A 70 -22.58 -31.51 10.14
CA GLN A 70 -22.92 -30.51 9.12
C GLN A 70 -22.48 -29.12 9.51
N ILE A 71 -21.69 -28.45 8.65
CA ILE A 71 -21.28 -27.08 8.90
C ILE A 71 -22.51 -26.19 8.69
N GLU A 72 -23.00 -25.61 9.77
CA GLU A 72 -23.99 -24.53 9.71
C GLU A 72 -23.28 -23.27 9.19
N VAL A 73 -23.60 -22.88 7.95
CA VAL A 73 -23.10 -21.68 7.31
C VAL A 73 -24.20 -20.63 7.37
N ASP A 74 -23.91 -19.52 8.05
CA ASP A 74 -24.86 -18.43 8.17
C ASP A 74 -24.95 -17.68 6.83
N SER A 75 -26.17 -17.50 6.32
CA SER A 75 -26.38 -16.91 4.99
C SER A 75 -26.22 -15.40 4.90
N ASN A 76 -26.04 -14.73 6.04
CA ASN A 76 -26.02 -13.28 6.15
C ASN A 76 -24.63 -12.76 6.51
N SER A 77 -23.63 -13.21 5.76
CA SER A 77 -22.32 -12.60 5.77
C SER A 77 -22.38 -11.20 5.17
N LYS A 78 -21.57 -10.28 5.71
CA LYS A 78 -21.44 -8.90 5.29
C LYS A 78 -20.00 -8.44 5.45
N ILE A 79 -19.56 -7.60 4.53
CA ILE A 79 -18.25 -6.96 4.61
C ILE A 79 -18.41 -5.65 5.39
N ARG A 80 -17.43 -5.37 6.25
CA ARG A 80 -17.36 -4.18 7.10
C ARG A 80 -16.00 -3.54 6.91
N LEU A 81 -16.01 -2.28 6.49
CA LEU A 81 -14.83 -1.44 6.40
C LEU A 81 -14.85 -0.48 7.58
N LEU A 82 -13.82 -0.54 8.42
CA LEU A 82 -13.67 0.30 9.59
C LEU A 82 -12.42 1.15 9.43
N ARG A 83 -12.58 2.46 9.58
CA ARG A 83 -11.49 3.42 9.55
C ARG A 83 -10.87 3.61 10.93
N ASN A 84 -9.58 3.85 10.98
CA ASN A 84 -8.86 4.15 12.20
C ASN A 84 -8.96 5.65 12.52
N VAL A 85 -9.60 6.02 13.63
CA VAL A 85 -9.86 7.43 13.99
C VAL A 85 -9.36 7.76 15.39
N PRO A 86 -8.98 9.02 15.68
CA PRO A 86 -8.64 9.43 17.04
C PRO A 86 -9.83 9.20 17.99
N LEU A 87 -9.54 8.70 19.20
CA LEU A 87 -10.58 8.51 20.21
C LEU A 87 -11.05 9.87 20.73
N LEU A 88 -12.33 10.16 20.56
CA LEU A 88 -12.95 11.39 21.08
C LEU A 88 -13.60 11.12 22.43
N VAL A 89 -13.27 11.94 23.43
CA VAL A 89 -13.98 12.03 24.72
C VAL A 89 -14.40 13.49 24.87
N ASP A 90 -15.70 13.73 25.06
CA ASP A 90 -16.29 15.08 25.11
C ASP A 90 -15.90 15.94 23.89
N ASN A 91 -15.98 15.36 22.69
CA ASN A 91 -15.59 15.96 21.41
C ASN A 91 -14.12 16.43 21.32
N LYS A 92 -13.26 16.00 22.24
CA LYS A 92 -11.83 16.29 22.21
C LYS A 92 -11.02 15.02 21.96
N PRO A 93 -10.00 15.07 21.07
CA PRO A 93 -9.15 13.93 20.81
C PRO A 93 -8.29 13.62 22.04
N VAL A 94 -8.35 12.37 22.51
CA VAL A 94 -7.49 11.89 23.57
C VAL A 94 -6.12 11.59 22.98
N LYS A 95 -5.08 12.28 23.48
CA LYS A 95 -3.71 12.15 22.98
C LYS A 95 -3.25 10.68 23.02
N GLY A 96 -2.78 10.18 21.87
CA GLY A 96 -2.23 8.83 21.73
C GLY A 96 -3.25 7.69 21.78
N LYS A 97 -4.56 7.97 21.82
CA LYS A 97 -5.60 6.94 21.75
C LYS A 97 -6.36 7.02 20.44
N ARG A 98 -6.51 5.88 19.78
CA ARG A 98 -7.29 5.72 18.55
C ARG A 98 -8.30 4.58 18.72
N THR A 99 -9.32 4.57 17.88
CA THR A 99 -10.39 3.58 17.85
C THR A 99 -10.80 3.32 16.41
N PHE A 100 -11.60 2.30 16.17
CA PHE A 100 -12.14 1.99 14.86
C PHE A 100 -13.58 2.45 14.74
N GLU A 101 -13.89 3.16 13.66
CA GLU A 101 -15.25 3.58 13.32
C GLU A 101 -15.70 2.91 12.02
N LEU A 102 -16.93 2.41 11.99
CA LEU A 102 -17.52 1.90 10.75
C LEU A 102 -17.70 3.06 9.77
N ILE A 103 -17.16 2.94 8.56
CA ILE A 103 -17.42 3.92 7.50
C ILE A 103 -18.93 3.89 7.22
N LYS A 104 -19.55 5.06 7.03
CA LYS A 104 -21.00 5.19 6.72
C LYS A 104 -21.28 5.85 5.39
N ASP A 105 -20.26 6.31 4.68
CA ASP A 105 -20.40 6.95 3.38
C ASP A 105 -21.03 5.99 2.36
N GLU A 106 -22.20 6.36 1.85
CA GLU A 106 -22.93 5.54 0.89
C GLU A 106 -22.18 5.43 -0.44
N GLN A 107 -21.40 6.42 -0.86
CA GLN A 107 -20.66 6.34 -2.12
C GLN A 107 -19.62 5.20 -2.08
N ILE A 108 -18.95 5.05 -0.93
CA ILE A 108 -17.90 4.04 -0.72
C ILE A 108 -18.52 2.66 -0.48
N ILE A 109 -19.63 2.60 0.28
CA ILE A 109 -20.13 1.32 0.82
C ILE A 109 -21.24 0.70 -0.02
N LYS A 110 -21.90 1.46 -0.90
CA LYS A 110 -23.02 0.96 -1.72
C LYS A 110 -22.69 -0.37 -2.40
N GLY A 111 -21.52 -0.45 -3.06
CA GLY A 111 -21.07 -1.68 -3.71
C GLY A 111 -20.88 -2.85 -2.72
N LEU A 112 -20.34 -2.60 -1.52
CA LEU A 112 -20.13 -3.64 -0.51
C LEU A 112 -21.45 -4.16 0.09
N ARG A 113 -22.48 -3.31 0.17
CA ARG A 113 -23.80 -3.68 0.73
C ARG A 113 -24.64 -4.51 -0.24
N GLU A 114 -24.55 -4.20 -1.53
CA GLU A 114 -25.28 -4.86 -2.62
C GLU A 114 -24.80 -6.32 -2.85
N ILE A 115 -23.58 -6.67 -2.43
CA ILE A 115 -23.07 -8.02 -2.56
C ILE A 115 -23.84 -8.98 -1.63
N ASN A 116 -24.45 -9.98 -2.25
CA ASN A 116 -25.14 -11.06 -1.57
C ASN A 116 -24.16 -12.18 -1.23
N SER A 117 -24.15 -12.59 0.05
CA SER A 117 -23.31 -13.68 0.57
C SER A 117 -21.81 -13.56 0.21
N PRO A 118 -21.14 -12.47 0.61
CA PRO A 118 -19.68 -12.37 0.52
C PRO A 118 -19.02 -13.46 1.36
N THR A 119 -17.97 -14.08 0.83
CA THR A 119 -17.19 -15.10 1.54
C THR A 119 -15.88 -14.51 2.08
N ARG A 120 -15.30 -13.54 1.37
CA ARG A 120 -14.03 -12.90 1.72
C ARG A 120 -13.90 -11.54 1.06
N ALA A 121 -13.18 -10.64 1.72
CA ALA A 121 -12.69 -9.41 1.11
C ALA A 121 -11.23 -9.20 1.49
N ILE A 122 -10.45 -8.59 0.60
CA ILE A 122 -9.04 -8.24 0.80
C ILE A 122 -8.76 -6.84 0.27
N PHE A 123 -7.80 -6.15 0.89
CA PHE A 123 -7.21 -4.97 0.28
C PHE A 123 -6.19 -5.39 -0.77
N PHE A 124 -6.24 -4.76 -1.93
CA PHE A 124 -5.31 -5.02 -3.02
C PHE A 124 -5.26 -3.82 -3.96
N ASP A 125 -4.08 -3.24 -4.14
CA ASP A 125 -3.84 -2.21 -5.15
C ASP A 125 -3.73 -2.87 -6.54
N MET A 126 -4.83 -2.85 -7.31
CA MET A 126 -4.93 -3.59 -8.58
C MET A 126 -4.17 -2.93 -9.73
N ASP A 127 -4.11 -1.60 -9.75
CA ASP A 127 -3.48 -0.81 -10.81
C ASP A 127 -2.14 -0.20 -10.39
N GLU A 128 -1.63 -0.59 -9.22
CA GLU A 128 -0.35 -0.16 -8.62
C GLU A 128 -0.25 1.36 -8.48
N ASN A 129 -1.39 2.04 -8.30
CA ASN A 129 -1.47 3.50 -8.26
C ASN A 129 -1.27 4.08 -6.84
N GLY A 130 -1.13 3.22 -5.82
CA GLY A 130 -0.98 3.63 -4.44
C GLY A 130 -2.28 3.86 -3.69
N THR A 131 -3.39 3.36 -4.22
CA THR A 131 -4.68 3.34 -3.57
C THR A 131 -5.09 1.89 -3.38
N LEU A 132 -5.50 1.52 -2.17
CA LEU A 132 -5.94 0.16 -1.89
C LEU A 132 -7.38 -0.04 -2.38
N ASP A 133 -7.55 -0.83 -3.45
CA ASP A 133 -8.87 -1.34 -3.86
C ASP A 133 -9.31 -2.52 -2.97
N ILE A 134 -10.55 -2.96 -3.13
CA ILE A 134 -11.10 -4.10 -2.41
C ILE A 134 -11.46 -5.21 -3.40
N LEU A 135 -10.81 -6.37 -3.26
CA LEU A 135 -11.21 -7.58 -3.97
C LEU A 135 -12.15 -8.40 -3.09
N VAL A 136 -13.35 -8.67 -3.59
CA VAL A 136 -14.40 -9.43 -2.90
C VAL A 136 -14.64 -10.76 -3.58
N SER A 137 -14.56 -11.84 -2.82
CA SER A 137 -15.10 -13.15 -3.20
C SER A 137 -16.50 -13.30 -2.65
N TYR A 138 -17.42 -13.77 -3.48
CA TYR A 138 -18.82 -13.99 -3.11
C TYR A 138 -19.41 -15.18 -3.86
N LEU A 139 -20.54 -15.66 -3.35
CA LEU A 139 -21.31 -16.72 -4.00
C LEU A 139 -22.45 -16.12 -4.82
N ASP A 140 -22.49 -16.43 -6.11
CA ASP A 140 -23.62 -16.07 -6.97
C ASP A 140 -24.90 -16.80 -6.54
N ASN A 141 -26.07 -16.39 -7.05
CA ASN A 141 -27.36 -17.06 -6.83
C ASN A 141 -27.33 -18.56 -7.16
N LYS A 142 -26.47 -18.95 -8.12
CA LYS A 142 -26.21 -20.34 -8.51
C LYS A 142 -25.17 -21.06 -7.63
N LYS A 143 -24.77 -20.46 -6.49
CA LYS A 143 -23.75 -20.95 -5.55
C LYS A 143 -22.37 -21.19 -6.17
N LYS A 144 -22.05 -20.47 -7.25
CA LYS A 144 -20.73 -20.52 -7.87
C LYS A 144 -19.87 -19.39 -7.27
N PRO A 145 -18.60 -19.66 -6.92
CA PRO A 145 -17.69 -18.61 -6.45
C PRO A 145 -17.42 -17.63 -7.59
N LYS A 146 -17.55 -16.35 -7.30
CA LYS A 146 -17.19 -15.24 -8.18
C LYS A 146 -16.26 -14.28 -7.44
N LEU A 147 -15.51 -13.51 -8.23
CA LEU A 147 -14.66 -12.42 -7.77
C LEU A 147 -15.21 -11.11 -8.33
N MET A 148 -15.18 -10.07 -7.51
CA MET A 148 -15.51 -8.70 -7.86
C MET A 148 -14.38 -7.80 -7.36
N VAL A 149 -13.95 -6.86 -8.20
CA VAL A 149 -13.03 -5.79 -7.81
C VAL A 149 -13.89 -4.57 -7.52
N MET A 150 -13.69 -3.94 -6.38
CA MET A 150 -14.27 -2.67 -6.02
C MET A 150 -13.16 -1.63 -5.98
N GLN A 151 -13.20 -0.71 -6.93
CA GLN A 151 -12.23 0.38 -6.98
C GLN A 151 -12.49 1.36 -5.84
N ASN A 152 -11.42 1.75 -5.18
CA ASN A 152 -11.48 2.79 -4.17
C ASN A 152 -11.71 4.15 -4.84
N SER A 153 -12.74 4.85 -4.38
CA SER A 153 -13.11 6.21 -4.85
C SER A 153 -12.87 7.27 -3.79
N PHE A 154 -12.10 6.96 -2.73
CA PHE A 154 -11.67 7.94 -1.75
C PHE A 154 -10.72 8.94 -2.42
N ASP A 155 -10.68 10.18 -1.91
CA ASP A 155 -9.84 11.25 -2.49
C ASP A 155 -8.36 11.05 -2.14
N THR A 156 -7.76 10.00 -2.71
CA THR A 156 -6.35 9.64 -2.52
C THR A 156 -5.45 10.21 -3.62
N ALA A 157 -6.01 10.88 -4.62
CA ALA A 157 -5.25 11.42 -5.75
C ALA A 157 -4.21 12.48 -5.34
N SER A 158 -4.48 13.21 -4.26
CA SER A 158 -3.56 14.18 -3.62
C SER A 158 -2.63 13.54 -2.59
N SER A 159 -2.88 12.29 -2.19
CA SER A 159 -2.15 11.63 -1.11
C SER A 159 -0.88 10.95 -1.62
N PHE A 160 0.15 11.01 -0.80
CA PHE A 160 1.42 10.35 -1.04
C PHE A 160 1.46 8.98 -0.36
N PHE A 161 2.25 8.05 -0.88
CA PHE A 161 2.42 6.73 -0.27
C PHE A 161 3.87 6.24 -0.40
N ILE A 162 4.23 5.19 0.34
CA ILE A 162 5.48 4.46 0.12
C ILE A 162 5.28 2.96 0.28
N LYS A 163 5.92 2.18 -0.59
CA LYS A 163 5.80 0.70 -0.65
C LYS A 163 7.14 0.02 -0.41
N PRO A 164 7.57 -0.18 0.85
CA PRO A 164 8.78 -0.93 1.14
C PRO A 164 8.58 -2.45 1.10
N SER A 165 9.54 -3.14 0.49
CA SER A 165 9.70 -4.60 0.46
C SER A 165 11.10 -4.96 0.90
N LEU A 166 11.22 -6.02 1.70
CA LEU A 166 12.48 -6.64 2.06
C LEU A 166 12.55 -8.00 1.36
N CYS A 167 13.57 -8.19 0.55
CA CYS A 167 13.78 -9.42 -0.21
C CYS A 167 15.16 -10.00 0.14
N PRO A 168 15.26 -11.31 0.43
CA PRO A 168 16.57 -11.93 0.56
C PRO A 168 17.22 -12.01 -0.83
N GLU A 169 18.54 -11.81 -0.90
CA GLU A 169 19.31 -12.14 -2.10
C GLU A 169 19.38 -13.68 -2.20
N PHE A 170 18.69 -14.26 -3.18
CA PHE A 170 18.87 -15.67 -3.54
C PHE A 170 20.16 -15.77 -4.34
N GLY A 171 21.25 -16.10 -3.66
CA GLY A 171 22.52 -16.43 -4.30
C GLY A 171 22.41 -17.77 -5.02
N ASP A 172 22.82 -17.81 -6.27
CA ASP A 172 23.13 -19.04 -6.98
C ASP A 172 24.46 -19.56 -6.42
N SER A 173 24.42 -20.21 -5.25
CA SER A 173 25.67 -20.60 -4.57
C SER A 173 25.59 -21.98 -3.95
N GLU A 174 26.55 -22.82 -4.35
CA GLU A 174 26.91 -24.12 -3.77
C GLU A 174 27.23 -24.07 -2.26
N ASN A 175 27.24 -22.88 -1.65
CA ASN A 175 27.49 -22.65 -0.22
C ASN A 175 26.20 -22.69 0.59
N LYS A 176 26.02 -23.78 1.35
CA LYS A 176 24.91 -24.07 2.28
C LYS A 176 24.73 -23.10 3.46
N ASN A 177 25.43 -21.97 3.50
CA ASN A 177 25.17 -20.93 4.50
C ASN A 177 24.04 -20.05 3.98
N ASP A 178 22.91 -20.72 3.81
CA ASP A 178 21.75 -20.25 3.10
C ASP A 178 21.11 -19.06 3.82
N LEU A 179 20.85 -17.98 3.10
CA LEU A 179 19.93 -16.91 3.51
C LEU A 179 18.45 -17.37 3.60
N SER A 180 18.20 -18.68 3.57
CA SER A 180 16.92 -19.38 3.32
C SER A 180 15.79 -19.12 4.32
N TYR A 181 15.96 -18.25 5.31
CA TYR A 181 14.96 -18.03 6.37
C TYR A 181 14.61 -16.56 6.65
N MET A 182 14.71 -15.68 5.65
CA MET A 182 14.18 -14.32 5.81
C MET A 182 12.68 -14.27 5.53
N TYR A 183 11.87 -14.43 6.58
CA TYR A 183 10.41 -14.33 6.54
C TYR A 183 9.95 -12.88 6.63
N GLY A 184 10.21 -12.10 5.57
CA GLY A 184 9.76 -10.70 5.46
C GLY A 184 10.56 -9.69 6.29
N GLY A 185 10.21 -8.41 6.13
CA GLY A 185 10.78 -7.28 6.86
C GLY A 185 9.77 -6.58 7.77
N SER A 186 10.27 -5.93 8.80
CA SER A 186 9.52 -4.93 9.58
C SER A 186 9.99 -3.55 9.17
N PHE A 187 9.07 -2.60 9.08
CA PHE A 187 9.36 -1.24 8.65
C PHE A 187 8.79 -0.24 9.65
N THR A 188 9.59 0.75 10.01
CA THR A 188 9.12 1.92 10.76
C THR A 188 9.45 3.17 9.98
N CYS A 189 8.43 3.83 9.46
CA CYS A 189 8.53 5.07 8.69
C CYS A 189 8.32 6.25 9.64
N ILE A 190 9.20 7.25 9.56
CA ILE A 190 9.13 8.48 10.33
C ILE A 190 8.97 9.64 9.37
N LEU A 191 7.95 10.45 9.60
CA LEU A 191 7.74 11.73 8.94
C LEU A 191 7.73 12.83 9.98
N SER A 192 8.42 13.94 9.69
CA SER A 192 8.39 15.12 10.53
C SER A 192 7.91 16.32 9.71
N SER A 193 7.02 17.09 10.33
CA SER A 193 6.57 18.37 9.81
C SER A 193 6.71 19.41 10.94
N GLY A 194 7.79 20.19 10.86
CA GLY A 194 8.15 21.16 11.89
C GLY A 194 8.40 20.49 13.25
N THR A 195 7.51 20.73 14.22
CA THR A 195 7.62 20.22 15.59
C THR A 195 6.91 18.89 15.83
N LYS A 196 6.14 18.40 14.84
CA LYS A 196 5.38 17.16 14.95
C LYS A 196 6.06 16.06 14.14
N SER A 197 6.13 14.87 14.73
CA SER A 197 6.53 13.65 14.03
C SER A 197 5.40 12.63 14.05
N LEU A 198 5.23 11.95 12.93
CA LEU A 198 4.37 10.80 12.75
C LEU A 198 5.25 9.57 12.59
N VAL A 199 4.98 8.53 13.38
CA VAL A 199 5.67 7.25 13.29
C VAL A 199 4.67 6.20 12.88
N MET A 200 4.96 5.54 11.77
CA MET A 200 4.12 4.48 11.21
C MET A 200 4.93 3.20 11.21
N THR A 201 4.34 2.11 11.65
CA THR A 201 5.00 0.81 11.70
C THR A 201 4.16 -0.21 10.95
N GLY A 202 4.82 -1.00 10.12
CA GLY A 202 4.22 -2.02 9.29
C GLY A 202 5.13 -3.22 9.17
N VAL A 203 4.55 -4.36 8.85
CA VAL A 203 5.30 -5.59 8.59
C VAL A 203 4.95 -6.08 7.20
N GLN A 204 5.96 -6.55 6.47
CA GLN A 204 5.73 -7.35 5.29
C GLN A 204 5.11 -8.65 5.77
N TYR A 205 3.92 -8.99 5.30
CA TYR A 205 3.21 -10.17 5.77
C TYR A 205 3.68 -11.41 4.98
N PRO A 206 4.54 -12.30 5.53
CA PRO A 206 4.78 -13.58 4.91
C PRO A 206 3.54 -14.47 5.11
N GLN A 207 2.74 -14.70 4.07
CA GLN A 207 1.67 -15.68 4.14
C GLN A 207 2.07 -17.01 3.52
N GLN A 208 1.84 -18.07 4.29
CA GLN A 208 1.85 -19.47 3.86
C GLN A 208 0.48 -20.05 4.24
N SER A 209 -0.58 -19.59 3.58
CA SER A 209 -1.95 -20.06 3.84
C SER A 209 -2.71 -20.24 2.53
N TYR A 210 -3.75 -21.07 2.53
CA TYR A 210 -4.61 -21.21 1.36
C TYR A 210 -5.34 -19.89 1.08
N ARG A 211 -5.46 -19.52 -0.20
CA ARG A 211 -6.18 -18.31 -0.66
C ARG A 211 -5.75 -17.03 0.08
N SER A 212 -4.47 -16.95 0.40
CA SER A 212 -3.83 -15.84 1.09
C SER A 212 -3.34 -14.86 0.04
N ILE A 213 -3.98 -13.70 -0.09
CA ILE A 213 -3.67 -12.69 -1.11
C ILE A 213 -3.39 -11.37 -0.37
N GLN A 214 -2.30 -11.37 0.40
CA GLN A 214 -1.75 -10.14 0.97
C GLN A 214 -0.65 -9.61 0.06
N GLN A 215 -0.42 -8.30 0.10
CA GLN A 215 0.62 -7.66 -0.69
C GLN A 215 2.01 -8.11 -0.20
N PRO A 216 2.97 -8.34 -1.11
CA PRO A 216 4.34 -8.75 -0.75
C PRO A 216 5.20 -7.58 -0.21
N TYR A 217 4.56 -6.48 0.14
CA TYR A 217 5.16 -5.24 0.66
C TYR A 217 4.31 -4.72 1.81
N SER A 218 4.90 -3.86 2.64
CA SER A 218 4.09 -2.99 3.50
C SER A 218 3.68 -1.75 2.72
N PHE A 219 2.49 -1.26 3.01
CA PHE A 219 1.96 -0.03 2.42
C PHE A 219 1.82 1.01 3.53
N PHE A 220 2.32 2.21 3.29
CA PHE A 220 2.17 3.36 4.18
C PHE A 220 1.62 4.54 3.39
N GLY A 221 0.42 5.01 3.73
CA GLY A 221 -0.05 6.32 3.33
C GLY A 221 0.71 7.40 4.08
N LEU A 222 1.06 8.47 3.38
CA LEU A 222 1.77 9.62 3.93
C LEU A 222 0.86 10.85 4.00
N GLY A 223 -0.40 10.77 3.56
CA GLY A 223 -1.30 11.91 3.42
C GLY A 223 -0.86 12.91 2.36
N GLU A 224 -1.49 14.09 2.34
CA GLU A 224 -1.39 15.06 1.23
C GLU A 224 -0.15 15.97 1.25
N PHE A 225 0.47 16.16 2.41
CA PHE A 225 1.45 17.25 2.60
C PHE A 225 2.91 16.79 2.78
N ASN A 226 3.18 15.50 2.58
CA ASN A 226 4.49 14.93 2.82
C ASN A 226 5.24 14.69 1.51
N ASN A 227 5.99 15.72 1.09
CA ASN A 227 6.83 15.69 -0.12
C ASN A 227 8.15 14.91 0.07
N TYR A 228 8.49 14.53 1.31
CA TYR A 228 9.65 13.69 1.61
C TYR A 228 9.38 12.87 2.89
N VAL A 229 10.06 11.73 3.00
CA VAL A 229 10.07 10.91 4.21
C VAL A 229 11.43 11.04 4.87
N ASP A 230 11.46 11.41 6.15
CA ASP A 230 12.71 11.65 6.88
C ASP A 230 13.57 10.40 6.95
N LYS A 231 12.98 9.31 7.46
CA LYS A 231 13.70 8.11 7.83
C LYS A 231 12.80 6.88 7.81
N ILE A 232 13.33 5.79 7.29
CA ILE A 232 12.76 4.45 7.45
C ILE A 232 13.75 3.57 8.22
N TYR A 233 13.24 2.84 9.20
CA TYR A 233 13.94 1.72 9.82
C TYR A 233 13.43 0.42 9.23
N ILE A 234 14.35 -0.49 8.92
CA ILE A 234 14.09 -1.76 8.27
C ILE A 234 14.66 -2.85 9.17
N GLY A 235 13.80 -3.59 9.86
CA GLY A 235 14.18 -4.76 10.64
C GLY A 235 14.12 -6.02 9.80
N SER A 236 15.21 -6.79 9.80
CA SER A 236 15.26 -8.14 9.23
C SER A 236 15.04 -9.20 10.32
N THR A 237 14.49 -10.36 9.96
CA THR A 237 14.39 -11.52 10.88
C THR A 237 15.74 -12.03 11.38
N GLN A 238 16.85 -11.58 10.79
CA GLN A 238 18.21 -11.85 11.25
C GLN A 238 18.67 -10.94 12.41
N GLY A 239 17.78 -10.11 12.96
CA GLY A 239 18.07 -9.24 14.11
C GLY A 239 18.83 -7.96 13.77
N LYS A 240 19.16 -7.72 12.49
CA LYS A 240 19.75 -6.46 12.02
C LYS A 240 18.67 -5.44 11.69
N VAL A 241 18.92 -4.20 12.12
CA VAL A 241 18.11 -3.03 11.77
C VAL A 241 18.94 -2.12 10.89
N TYR A 242 18.39 -1.74 9.75
CA TYR A 242 18.98 -0.77 8.84
C TYR A 242 18.17 0.51 8.87
N SER A 243 18.80 1.64 8.55
CA SER A 243 18.11 2.91 8.40
C SER A 243 18.41 3.52 7.04
N PHE A 244 17.39 4.10 6.42
CA PHE A 244 17.51 4.89 5.20
C PHE A 244 16.86 6.24 5.42
N GLU A 245 17.48 7.30 4.92
CA GLU A 245 17.02 8.68 5.10
C GLU A 245 16.62 9.31 3.76
N SER A 246 15.81 10.38 3.81
CA SER A 246 15.46 11.21 2.66
C SER A 246 14.84 10.43 1.50
N LEU A 247 13.75 9.71 1.78
CA LEU A 247 13.07 8.92 0.74
C LEU A 247 12.05 9.78 -0.02
N ILE A 248 11.92 9.46 -1.30
CA ILE A 248 10.98 10.11 -2.20
C ILE A 248 9.62 9.41 -2.06
N PRO A 249 8.52 10.14 -1.83
CA PRO A 249 7.17 9.59 -1.86
C PRO A 249 6.80 8.99 -3.21
N ASN A 250 5.69 8.25 -3.25
CA ASN A 250 5.16 7.54 -4.42
C ASN A 250 6.18 6.59 -5.05
N SER A 251 7.06 6.02 -4.21
CA SER A 251 8.11 5.12 -4.64
C SER A 251 7.90 3.71 -4.10
N ARG A 252 8.34 2.73 -4.89
CA ARG A 252 8.45 1.34 -4.49
C ARG A 252 9.89 1.04 -4.13
N LEU A 253 10.11 0.71 -2.86
CA LEU A 253 11.44 0.49 -2.30
C LEU A 253 11.66 -1.00 -2.13
N PHE A 254 12.68 -1.54 -2.80
CA PHE A 254 13.14 -2.89 -2.61
C PHE A 254 14.45 -2.88 -1.84
N PHE A 255 14.46 -3.49 -0.67
CA PHE A 255 15.65 -3.67 0.12
C PHE A 255 16.12 -5.10 -0.05
N ARG A 256 17.28 -5.29 -0.69
CA ARG A 256 17.92 -6.60 -0.81
C ARG A 256 18.94 -6.78 0.29
N VAL A 257 18.86 -7.91 1.00
CA VAL A 257 19.88 -8.28 1.99
C VAL A 257 20.77 -9.35 1.37
N ASP A 258 22.05 -9.03 1.25
CA ASP A 258 23.09 -9.92 0.73
C ASP A 258 23.50 -10.99 1.79
N LEU A 259 24.20 -12.04 1.37
CA LEU A 259 24.85 -13.06 2.22
C LEU A 259 25.79 -12.44 3.27
N THR A 260 26.39 -11.31 2.95
CA THR A 260 27.22 -10.52 3.90
C THR A 260 26.39 -9.67 4.88
N GLN A 261 25.06 -9.81 4.85
CA GLN A 261 24.11 -9.00 5.63
C GLN A 261 24.29 -7.50 5.41
N LYS A 262 24.59 -7.14 4.16
CA LYS A 262 24.59 -5.75 3.69
C LYS A 262 23.29 -5.50 2.95
N LEU A 263 22.67 -4.35 3.23
CA LEU A 263 21.43 -3.96 2.60
C LEU A 263 21.73 -3.11 1.35
N LYS A 264 21.27 -3.59 0.20
CA LYS A 264 21.29 -2.89 -1.08
C LYS A 264 19.88 -2.33 -1.35
N PRO A 265 19.69 -0.99 -1.30
CA PRO A 265 18.42 -0.37 -1.64
C PRO A 265 18.27 -0.32 -3.17
N ILE A 266 17.07 -0.64 -3.65
CA ILE A 266 16.69 -0.54 -5.05
C ILE A 266 15.41 0.29 -5.09
N LEU A 267 15.53 1.47 -5.68
CA LEU A 267 14.41 2.37 -5.90
C LEU A 267 13.77 2.01 -7.25
N LEU A 268 12.53 1.55 -7.23
CA LEU A 268 11.70 1.44 -8.42
C LEU A 268 10.73 2.62 -8.44
N LEU A 269 10.92 3.49 -9.42
CA LEU A 269 9.97 4.53 -9.73
C LEU A 269 8.88 3.93 -10.62
N PRO A 270 7.59 4.21 -10.36
CA PRO A 270 6.54 3.77 -11.26
C PRO A 270 6.80 4.32 -12.68
N ASN A 271 6.56 3.49 -13.70
CA ASN A 271 6.66 3.95 -15.08
C ASN A 271 5.66 5.10 -15.29
N ALA A 272 6.16 6.30 -15.55
CA ALA A 272 5.31 7.42 -15.91
C ALA A 272 4.54 7.06 -17.20
N LYS A 273 3.21 6.96 -17.11
CA LYS A 273 2.34 6.56 -18.25
C LYS A 273 2.63 7.34 -19.53
N ASN A 274 3.08 8.59 -19.39
CA ASN A 274 3.42 9.47 -20.51
C ASN A 274 4.90 9.92 -20.49
N SER A 275 5.83 9.05 -20.10
CA SER A 275 7.26 9.35 -19.97
C SER A 275 7.83 10.06 -21.20
N HIS A 276 7.48 9.62 -22.41
CA HIS A 276 7.93 10.23 -23.66
C HIS A 276 7.49 11.70 -23.81
N THR A 277 6.27 12.04 -23.42
CA THR A 277 5.77 13.42 -23.51
C THR A 277 6.46 14.34 -22.50
N ILE A 278 6.74 13.83 -21.31
CA ILE A 278 7.45 14.56 -20.25
C ILE A 278 8.89 14.81 -20.69
N ILE A 279 9.56 13.79 -21.23
CA ILE A 279 10.93 13.91 -21.76
C ILE A 279 10.97 14.92 -22.90
N LEU A 280 10.00 14.85 -23.83
CA LEU A 280 9.91 15.80 -24.94
C LEU A 280 9.68 17.23 -24.44
N GLY A 281 8.77 17.43 -23.47
CA GLY A 281 8.54 18.72 -22.84
C GLY A 281 9.80 19.27 -22.16
N LEU A 282 10.53 18.42 -21.42
CA LEU A 282 11.78 18.79 -20.76
C LEU A 282 12.85 19.19 -21.79
N VAL A 283 13.04 18.41 -22.85
CA VAL A 283 13.97 18.73 -23.94
C VAL A 283 13.62 20.08 -24.57
N VAL A 284 12.35 20.33 -24.90
CA VAL A 284 11.89 21.61 -25.47
C VAL A 284 12.19 22.77 -24.52
N THR A 285 11.90 22.62 -23.22
CA THR A 285 12.16 23.69 -22.23
C THR A 285 13.65 24.01 -22.11
N VAL A 286 14.53 22.99 -22.14
CA VAL A 286 15.98 23.17 -22.12
C VAL A 286 16.45 23.89 -23.37
N PHE A 287 15.97 23.52 -24.56
CA PHE A 287 16.32 24.22 -25.80
C PHE A 287 15.86 25.67 -25.81
N CYS A 288 14.66 25.97 -25.30
CA CYS A 288 14.17 27.33 -25.14
C CYS A 288 15.08 28.15 -24.21
N LEU A 289 15.48 27.60 -23.05
CA LEU A 289 16.40 28.26 -22.13
C LEU A 289 17.77 28.52 -22.76
N VAL A 290 18.34 27.53 -23.46
CA VAL A 290 19.61 27.68 -24.19
C VAL A 290 19.50 28.78 -25.24
N GLY A 291 18.39 28.84 -25.99
CA GLY A 291 18.13 29.88 -26.98
C GLY A 291 18.06 31.27 -26.36
N ILE A 292 17.38 31.42 -25.23
CA ILE A 292 17.30 32.69 -24.48
C ILE A 292 18.69 33.11 -23.99
N ILE A 293 19.45 32.18 -23.39
CA ILE A 293 20.82 32.46 -22.92
C ILE A 293 21.71 32.90 -24.07
N PHE A 294 21.64 32.21 -25.22
CA PHE A 294 22.44 32.58 -26.38
C PHE A 294 22.07 33.95 -26.94
N PHE A 295 20.77 34.26 -27.01
CA PHE A 295 20.28 35.55 -27.45
C PHE A 295 20.73 36.69 -26.52
N LEU A 296 20.60 36.50 -25.20
CA LEU A 296 21.07 37.46 -24.21
C LEU A 296 22.59 37.68 -24.30
N ASN A 297 23.38 36.61 -24.41
CA ASN A 297 24.84 36.69 -24.57
C ASN A 297 25.24 37.44 -25.85
N LYS A 298 24.48 37.28 -26.93
CA LYS A 298 24.74 38.03 -28.17
C LYS A 298 24.47 39.53 -27.98
N LEU A 299 23.36 39.89 -27.33
CA LEU A 299 23.04 41.29 -27.03
C LEU A 299 24.08 41.93 -26.11
N GLU A 300 24.56 41.19 -25.11
CA GLU A 300 25.62 41.63 -24.19
C GLU A 300 26.93 41.89 -24.95
N LYS A 301 27.37 40.95 -25.79
CA LYS A 301 28.58 41.14 -26.63
C LYS A 301 28.48 42.36 -27.55
N GLU A 302 27.32 42.61 -28.13
CA GLU A 302 27.11 43.78 -28.99
C GLU A 302 27.10 45.11 -28.19
N ALA A 303 26.66 45.08 -26.94
CA ALA A 303 26.72 46.23 -26.03
C ALA A 303 28.17 46.53 -25.61
N ASP A 304 28.93 45.50 -25.20
CA ASP A 304 30.34 45.62 -24.82
C ASP A 304 31.20 46.18 -25.96
N LEU A 305 30.95 45.73 -27.20
CA LEU A 305 31.66 46.24 -28.37
C LEU A 305 31.38 47.73 -28.60
N ARG A 306 30.12 48.16 -28.42
CA ARG A 306 29.74 49.59 -28.53
C ARG A 306 30.39 50.43 -27.44
N GLU A 307 30.50 49.93 -26.22
CA GLU A 307 31.20 50.62 -25.14
C GLU A 307 32.70 50.75 -25.40
N LYS A 308 33.36 49.67 -25.85
CA LYS A 308 34.78 49.71 -26.23
C LYS A 308 35.06 50.70 -27.34
N GLN A 309 34.19 50.77 -28.35
CA GLN A 309 34.31 51.76 -29.44
C GLN A 309 34.18 53.19 -28.92
N LYS A 310 33.25 53.46 -28.00
CA LYS A 310 33.12 54.78 -27.37
C LYS A 310 34.36 55.13 -26.55
N GLN A 311 34.88 54.20 -25.75
CA GLN A 311 36.10 54.43 -24.96
C GLN A 311 37.32 54.73 -25.83
N LEU A 312 37.52 53.98 -26.93
CA LEU A 312 38.58 54.24 -27.90
C LEU A 312 38.43 55.62 -28.55
N PHE A 313 37.20 56.02 -28.88
CA PHE A 313 36.93 57.34 -29.42
C PHE A 313 37.29 58.46 -28.42
N TRP A 314 36.92 58.30 -27.15
CA TRP A 314 37.27 59.27 -26.09
C TRP A 314 38.79 59.34 -25.85
N ILE A 315 39.50 58.21 -25.82
CA ILE A 315 40.96 58.18 -25.66
C ILE A 315 41.67 58.89 -26.83
N ASN A 316 41.22 58.66 -28.07
CA ASN A 316 41.77 59.35 -29.23
C ASN A 316 41.48 60.86 -29.24
N PHE A 317 40.42 61.31 -28.56
CA PHE A 317 40.08 62.72 -28.45
C PHE A 317 40.86 63.43 -27.32
N ASP A 318 41.17 62.73 -26.23
CA ASP A 318 41.98 63.24 -25.11
C ASP A 318 43.49 63.28 -25.44
N ALA A 319 43.93 62.50 -26.44
CA ALA A 319 45.31 62.48 -26.92
C ALA A 319 45.66 63.57 -27.96
N LEU A 320 44.69 64.43 -28.31
CA LEU A 320 44.80 65.51 -29.31
C LEU A 320 44.77 66.89 -28.63
#